data_AF-A0A382JCW1-F1
#
_entry.id   AF-A0A382JCW1-F1
#
_cell.length_a   1.000
_cell.length_b   1.000
_cell.length_c   1.000
_cell.angle_alpha   90.00
_cell.angle_beta   90.00
_cell.angle_gamma   90.00
#
_symmetry.space_group_name_H-M   'P 1'
#
loop_
_entity.id
_entity.type
_entity.pdbx_description
1 polymer ?
#
loop_
_entity_poly.entity_id
_entity_poly.type
_entity_poly.pdbx_seq_one_letter_code
_entity_poly.pdbx_strand_id
1 'polypeptide(L)'
;LGGGSIRIHDKELQSRIFTLLGIEDNEAQEKFGFLMDAFNYGAPPHGGMAFGFDRIVMLLAGSNQIRDVIAFPKTTSALSLMDNSPSHVSEEQLHELHLAVINDSEE
;
A
#
# COMPACT_ATOMS: atom_id res chain seq x y z
N LEU A 1 -6.50 9.00 14.79
CA LEU A 1 -6.51 9.91 13.62
C LEU A 1 -5.29 9.71 12.73
N GLY A 2 -4.12 9.50 13.32
CA GLY A 2 -2.90 9.11 12.61
C GLY A 2 -1.96 8.38 13.56
N GLY A 3 -0.80 8.00 13.04
CA GLY A 3 0.23 7.30 13.80
C GLY A 3 1.56 7.25 13.03
N GLY A 4 2.62 6.90 13.73
CA GLY A 4 3.98 6.91 13.19
C GLY A 4 4.97 6.26 14.15
N SER A 5 6.20 6.11 13.69
CA SER A 5 7.29 5.59 14.52
C SER A 5 8.65 6.13 14.08
N ILE A 6 9.62 5.99 14.98
CA ILE A 6 11.04 6.05 14.65
C ILE A 6 11.40 4.79 13.88
N ARG A 7 12.25 4.95 12.86
CA ARG A 7 12.66 3.86 11.97
C ARG A 7 14.03 3.35 12.36
N ILE A 8 14.22 2.07 12.12
CA ILE A 8 15.54 1.44 12.22
C ILE A 8 16.38 1.98 11.05
N HIS A 9 17.57 2.47 11.37
CA HIS A 9 18.58 2.94 10.41
C HIS A 9 19.88 2.13 10.53
N ASP A 10 19.91 1.16 11.44
CA ASP A 10 21.02 0.24 11.65
C ASP A 10 20.75 -1.08 10.92
N LYS A 11 21.66 -1.48 10.04
CA LYS A 11 21.50 -2.65 9.18
C LYS A 11 21.44 -3.95 9.98
N GLU A 12 22.30 -4.11 10.99
CA GLU A 12 22.34 -5.34 11.79
C GLU A 12 21.07 -5.52 12.63
N LEU A 13 20.54 -4.43 13.18
CA LEU A 13 19.25 -4.44 13.86
C LEU A 13 18.12 -4.79 12.88
N GLN A 14 18.09 -4.20 11.69
CA GLN A 14 17.06 -4.50 10.69
C GLN A 14 17.10 -5.97 10.26
N SER A 15 18.29 -6.54 10.02
CA SER A 15 18.46 -7.95 9.68
C SER A 15 17.95 -8.87 10.79
N ARG A 16 18.26 -8.58 12.07
CA ARG A 16 17.71 -9.35 13.20
C ARG A 16 16.19 -9.32 13.25
N ILE A 17 15.57 -8.17 12.93
CA ILE A 17 14.12 -8.06 12.87
C ILE A 17 13.55 -8.91 11.74
N PHE A 18 14.17 -8.96 10.56
CA PHE A 18 13.73 -9.84 9.48
C PHE A 18 13.80 -11.32 9.88
N THR A 19 14.89 -11.75 10.52
CA THR A 19 15.00 -13.12 11.05
C THR A 19 13.87 -13.45 12.04
N LEU A 20 13.54 -12.52 12.94
CA LEU A 20 12.44 -12.70 13.91
C LEU A 20 11.06 -12.77 13.23
N LEU A 21 10.89 -12.12 12.09
CA LEU A 21 9.67 -12.18 11.27
C LEU A 21 9.63 -13.41 10.36
N GLY A 22 10.66 -14.27 10.39
CA GLY A 22 10.74 -15.47 9.56
C GLY A 22 11.08 -15.18 8.10
N ILE A 23 11.66 -14.02 7.80
CA ILE A 23 12.11 -13.66 6.45
C ILE A 23 13.57 -14.09 6.32
N GLU A 24 13.83 -15.02 5.40
CA GLU A 24 15.18 -15.51 5.11
C GLU A 24 16.01 -14.43 4.39
N ASP A 25 17.35 -14.50 4.51
CA ASP A 25 18.25 -13.47 3.99
C ASP A 25 18.14 -13.24 2.48
N ASN A 26 17.91 -14.30 1.70
CA ASN A 26 17.70 -14.21 0.26
C ASN A 26 16.41 -13.44 -0.09
N GLU A 27 15.31 -13.76 0.58
CA GLU A 27 14.01 -13.10 0.42
C GLU A 27 14.08 -11.65 0.90
N ALA A 28 14.77 -11.38 2.01
CA ALA A 28 15.01 -10.03 2.50
C ALA A 28 15.82 -9.21 1.49
N GLN A 29 16.86 -9.79 0.88
CA GLN A 29 17.66 -9.11 -0.14
C GLN A 29 16.87 -8.86 -1.42
N GLU A 30 16.06 -9.82 -1.87
CA GLU A 30 15.22 -9.68 -3.07
C GLU A 30 14.15 -8.59 -2.90
N LYS A 31 13.45 -8.58 -1.76
CA LYS A 31 12.34 -7.65 -1.50
C LYS A 31 12.79 -6.29 -0.96
N PHE A 32 13.85 -6.26 -0.16
CA PHE A 32 14.27 -5.08 0.61
C PHE A 32 15.75 -4.71 0.44
N GLY A 33 16.49 -5.35 -0.48
CA GLY A 33 17.91 -5.08 -0.71
C GLY A 33 18.20 -3.60 -0.96
N PHE A 34 17.40 -2.93 -1.79
CA PHE A 34 17.54 -1.49 -2.06
C PHE A 34 17.48 -0.62 -0.79
N LEU A 35 16.65 -1.01 0.18
CA LEU A 35 16.49 -0.31 1.46
C LEU A 35 17.65 -0.61 2.40
N MET A 36 18.06 -1.88 2.49
CA MET A 36 19.19 -2.29 3.33
C MET A 36 20.52 -1.73 2.82
N ASP A 37 20.66 -1.59 1.50
CA ASP A 37 21.83 -0.96 0.88
C ASP A 37 21.90 0.52 1.20
N ALA A 38 20.76 1.22 1.23
CA ALA A 38 20.68 2.63 1.61
C ALA A 38 21.22 2.88 3.04
N PHE A 39 21.06 1.94 3.97
CA PHE A 39 21.61 2.07 5.32
C PHE A 39 23.14 2.07 5.34
N ASN A 40 23.80 1.39 4.39
CA ASN A 40 25.27 1.38 4.28
C ASN A 40 25.85 2.74 3.84
N TYR A 41 25.03 3.60 3.25
CA TYR A 41 25.43 4.95 2.84
C TYR A 41 25.16 6.02 3.90
N GLY A 42 24.81 5.62 5.13
CA GLY A 42 24.66 6.53 6.26
C GLY A 42 23.26 7.15 6.38
N ALA A 43 22.22 6.31 6.31
CA ALA A 43 20.85 6.76 6.61
C ALA A 43 20.79 7.32 8.05
N PRO A 44 20.35 8.57 8.26
CA PRO A 44 20.32 9.16 9.59
C PRO A 44 19.20 8.55 10.45
N PRO A 45 19.25 8.71 11.79
CA PRO A 45 18.10 8.47 12.64
C PRO A 45 16.89 9.28 12.14
N HIS A 46 15.84 8.58 11.74
CA HIS A 46 14.67 9.20 11.12
C HIS A 46 13.36 8.62 11.67
N GLY A 47 12.31 9.40 11.57
CA GLY A 47 10.97 9.02 12.01
C GLY A 47 9.94 9.81 11.24
N GLY A 48 8.71 9.29 11.24
CA GLY A 48 7.62 9.95 10.54
C GLY A 48 6.27 9.44 11.02
N MET A 49 5.23 10.18 10.64
CA MET A 49 3.86 9.84 10.95
C MET A 49 2.95 10.17 9.77
N ALA A 50 1.82 9.46 9.69
CA ALA A 50 0.79 9.68 8.70
C ALA A 50 -0.57 9.86 9.39
N PHE A 51 -1.42 10.67 8.78
CA PHE A 51 -2.78 10.91 9.23
C PHE A 51 -3.78 10.41 8.19
N GLY A 52 -4.90 9.85 8.66
CA GLY A 52 -6.05 9.57 7.80
C GLY A 52 -6.81 10.87 7.54
N PHE A 53 -6.46 11.56 6.46
CA PHE A 53 -7.00 12.88 6.14
C PHE A 53 -8.53 12.85 6.02
N ASP A 54 -9.10 11.90 5.29
CA ASP A 54 -10.55 11.77 5.11
C ASP A 54 -11.26 11.58 6.45
N ARG A 55 -10.67 10.81 7.38
CA ARG A 55 -11.23 10.65 8.73
C ARG A 55 -11.17 11.94 9.54
N ILE A 56 -10.12 12.74 9.38
CA ILE A 56 -10.05 14.06 10.02
C ILE A 56 -11.18 14.94 9.49
N VAL A 57 -11.35 15.03 8.18
CA VAL A 57 -12.42 15.83 7.56
C VAL A 57 -13.80 15.33 7.96
N MET A 58 -14.03 14.02 7.97
CA MET A 58 -15.28 13.39 8.40
C MET A 58 -15.68 13.81 9.82
N LEU A 59 -14.74 13.76 10.77
CA LEU A 59 -14.99 14.18 12.15
C LEU A 59 -15.24 15.69 12.27
N LEU A 60 -14.48 16.51 11.54
CA LEU A 60 -14.67 17.97 11.52
C LEU A 60 -16.02 18.37 10.91
N ALA A 61 -16.49 17.62 9.92
CA ALA A 61 -17.79 17.79 9.29
C ALA A 61 -18.95 17.20 10.12
N GLY A 62 -18.66 16.50 11.23
CA GLY A 62 -19.68 15.79 12.02
C GLY A 62 -20.39 14.66 11.28
N SER A 63 -19.80 14.14 10.19
CA SER A 63 -20.33 13.00 9.46
C SER A 63 -19.95 11.69 10.15
N ASN A 64 -20.83 10.69 10.04
CA ASN A 64 -20.57 9.33 10.51
C ASN A 64 -20.04 8.41 9.40
N GLN A 65 -19.97 8.89 8.16
CA GLN A 65 -19.63 8.09 6.98
C GLN A 65 -18.53 8.76 6.17
N ILE A 66 -17.41 8.06 5.98
CA ILE A 66 -16.22 8.62 5.27
C ILE A 66 -16.52 8.98 3.82
N ARG A 67 -17.54 8.36 3.22
CA ARG A 67 -17.99 8.65 1.86
C ARG A 67 -18.57 10.05 1.70
N ASP A 68 -19.08 10.66 2.77
CA ASP A 68 -19.70 11.98 2.72
C ASP A 68 -18.67 13.10 2.54
N VAL A 69 -17.39 12.81 2.77
CA VAL A 69 -16.28 13.77 2.64
C VAL A 69 -15.37 13.47 1.45
N ILE A 70 -15.77 12.52 0.60
CA ILE A 70 -15.07 12.15 -0.64
C ILE A 70 -15.99 12.49 -1.80
N ALA A 71 -15.53 13.28 -2.77
CA ALA A 71 -16.37 13.77 -3.87
C ALA A 71 -16.99 12.63 -4.71
N PHE A 72 -16.21 11.59 -5.00
CA PHE A 72 -16.63 10.42 -5.79
C PHE A 72 -16.24 9.12 -5.07
N PRO A 73 -16.99 8.72 -4.02
CA PRO A 73 -16.65 7.58 -3.21
C PRO A 73 -16.93 6.26 -3.95
N LYS A 74 -16.30 5.18 -3.48
CA LYS A 74 -16.59 3.81 -3.93
C LYS A 74 -17.56 3.11 -2.98
N THR A 75 -18.25 2.10 -3.49
CA THR A 75 -19.06 1.18 -2.66
C THR A 75 -18.16 0.24 -1.86
N THR A 76 -18.76 -0.57 -0.97
CA THR A 76 -18.03 -1.59 -0.20
C THR A 76 -17.43 -2.68 -1.08
N SER A 77 -17.97 -2.90 -2.28
CA SER A 77 -17.45 -3.82 -3.29
C SER A 77 -16.42 -3.17 -4.21
N ALA A 78 -15.84 -2.03 -3.80
CA ALA A 78 -14.89 -1.22 -4.57
C ALA A 78 -15.41 -0.68 -5.92
N LEU A 79 -16.73 -0.65 -6.12
CA LEU A 79 -17.36 -0.16 -7.35
C LEU A 79 -17.61 1.35 -7.31
N SER A 80 -17.53 1.97 -8.47
CA SER A 80 -17.83 3.37 -8.72
C SER A 80 -19.11 3.44 -9.56
N LEU A 81 -20.23 3.75 -8.91
CA LEU A 81 -21.54 3.69 -9.57
C LEU A 81 -21.77 4.83 -10.58
N MET A 82 -21.02 5.93 -10.46
CA MET A 82 -21.18 7.10 -11.33
C MET A 82 -20.62 6.85 -12.75
N ASP A 83 -19.46 6.20 -12.83
CA ASP A 83 -18.69 5.98 -14.06
C ASP A 83 -18.57 4.48 -14.43
N ASN A 84 -19.26 3.61 -13.71
CA ASN A 84 -19.26 2.14 -13.91
C ASN A 84 -17.85 1.53 -13.88
N SER A 85 -17.02 1.97 -12.93
CA SER A 85 -15.66 1.45 -12.73
C SER A 85 -15.59 0.44 -11.57
N PRO A 86 -14.75 -0.62 -11.64
CA PRO A 86 -13.96 -1.04 -12.79
C PRO A 86 -14.83 -1.60 -13.93
N SER A 87 -14.26 -1.62 -15.13
CA SER A 87 -14.88 -2.14 -16.34
C SER A 87 -13.91 -3.04 -17.11
N HIS A 88 -14.43 -3.82 -18.06
CA HIS A 88 -13.59 -4.59 -18.98
C HIS A 88 -12.75 -3.68 -19.88
N VAL A 89 -11.58 -4.18 -20.29
CA VAL A 89 -10.66 -3.56 -21.25
C VAL A 89 -10.63 -4.38 -22.55
N SER A 90 -10.09 -3.83 -23.64
CA SER A 90 -9.99 -4.58 -24.89
C SER A 90 -8.86 -5.62 -24.86
N GLU A 91 -9.01 -6.67 -25.65
CA GLU A 91 -7.96 -7.70 -25.82
C GLU A 91 -6.65 -7.11 -26.37
N GLU A 92 -6.73 -6.08 -27.21
CA GLU A 92 -5.55 -5.38 -27.73
C GLU A 92 -4.73 -4.75 -26.59
N GLN A 93 -5.38 -4.11 -25.62
CA GLN A 93 -4.71 -3.51 -24.46
C GLN A 93 -4.09 -4.57 -23.55
N LEU A 94 -4.77 -5.71 -23.37
CA LEU A 94 -4.23 -6.83 -22.62
C LEU A 94 -2.99 -7.40 -23.31
N HIS A 95 -3.04 -7.57 -24.63
CA HIS A 95 -1.93 -8.09 -25.42
C HIS A 95 -0.73 -7.13 -25.41
N GLU A 96 -0.95 -5.81 -25.53
CA GLU A 96 0.12 -4.80 -25.41
C GLU A 96 0.86 -4.91 -24.07
N LEU A 97 0.12 -5.16 -22.99
CA LEU A 97 0.66 -5.32 -21.64
C LEU A 97 1.17 -6.74 -21.34
N HIS A 98 1.09 -7.67 -22.31
CA HIS A 98 1.44 -9.08 -22.15
C HIS A 98 0.64 -9.76 -21.03
N LEU A 99 -0.64 -9.42 -20.90
CA LEU A 99 -1.58 -9.93 -19.91
C LEU A 99 -2.66 -10.80 -20.56
N ALA A 100 -3.24 -11.71 -19.77
CA ALA A 100 -4.45 -12.45 -20.11
C ALA A 100 -5.33 -12.55 -18.87
N VAL A 101 -6.65 -12.41 -19.04
CA VAL A 101 -7.61 -12.64 -17.97
C VAL A 101 -7.83 -14.14 -17.85
N ILE A 102 -7.54 -14.70 -16.67
CA ILE A 102 -7.86 -16.08 -16.35
C ILE A 102 -9.28 -16.07 -15.79
N ASN A 103 -10.20 -16.74 -16.46
CA ASN A 103 -11.48 -17.05 -15.84
C ASN A 103 -11.22 -18.18 -14.86
N ASP A 104 -11.38 -17.92 -13.56
CA ASP A 104 -11.49 -18.98 -12.57
C ASP A 104 -12.78 -19.74 -12.88
N SER A 105 -12.68 -20.80 -13.66
CA SER A 105 -13.77 -21.73 -13.89
C SER A 105 -13.90 -22.64 -12.67
N GLU A 106 -14.35 -22.06 -11.56
CA GLU A 106 -15.00 -22.73 -10.42
C GLU A 106 -16.09 -21.81 -9.83
N GLU A 107 -17.14 -21.58 -10.62
CA GLU A 107 -18.56 -21.60 -10.21
C GLU A 107 -19.44 -21.97 -11.42
#